data_AF-A0A9P4N403-F1
#
_entry.id   AF-A0A9P4N403-F1
#
_cell.length_a   1.000
_cell.length_b   1.000
_cell.length_c   1.000
_cell.angle_alpha   90.00
_cell.angle_beta   90.00
_cell.angle_gamma   90.00
#
_symmetry.space_group_name_H-M   'P 1'
#
loop_
_entity.id
_entity.type
_entity.pdbx_description
1 polymer ?
#
loop_
_entity_poly.entity_id
_entity_poly.type
_entity_poly.pdbx_seq_one_letter_code
_entity_poly.pdbx_strand_id
1 'polypeptide(L)'
;MLFTISDIMTILTVAYMINFELTGKCSMSTYHYYVAFDSVLIACSCILAVFTTSGRRYWDSFAGVFRFLAMLIIFVLLGVFLGYQALRHWSTDFPEWNPPDTRTRNDSTLLLPASCFLDPSLIATRSPYAGALDEQKMSRIGWPVRTYELPEIWIYIFLVVTFVGASIAYAYNWLYKCKYRSNPFITLRGFDMRWLWAITLLPCLGTYFFCAWHIFRLRQWARLSGWMRDESEDDWSSVGQLLPLLTLLLLLTSGFDYELLARNNRYEYDMNRSVN
;
A
#
# COMPACT_ATOMS: atom_id res chain seq x y z
N MET A 1 6.75 -9.28 17.58
CA MET A 1 5.45 -8.84 17.06
C MET A 1 5.59 -8.15 15.69
N LEU A 2 6.42 -7.11 15.56
CA LEU A 2 6.64 -6.39 14.28
C LEU A 2 6.98 -7.27 13.07
N PHE A 3 7.86 -8.25 13.25
CA PHE A 3 8.21 -9.15 12.15
C PHE A 3 7.06 -10.04 11.69
N THR A 4 6.27 -10.57 12.63
CA THR A 4 5.05 -11.34 12.33
C THR A 4 4.04 -10.50 11.55
N ILE A 5 3.92 -9.22 11.88
CA ILE A 5 3.05 -8.28 11.17
C ILE A 5 3.54 -8.07 9.74
N SER A 6 4.83 -7.80 9.56
CA SER A 6 5.42 -7.68 8.23
C SER A 6 5.21 -8.94 7.41
N ASP A 7 5.28 -10.13 8.02
CA ASP A 7 5.00 -11.41 7.33
C ASP A 7 3.55 -11.50 6.88
N ILE A 8 2.59 -11.19 7.75
CA ILE A 8 1.16 -11.19 7.42
C ILE A 8 0.87 -10.22 6.28
N MET A 9 1.40 -9.00 6.35
CA MET A 9 1.21 -7.99 5.30
C MET A 9 1.85 -8.41 3.97
N THR A 10 3.02 -9.06 4.02
CA THR A 10 3.68 -9.59 2.82
C THR A 10 2.83 -10.69 2.17
N ILE A 11 2.37 -11.67 2.96
CA ILE A 11 1.53 -12.76 2.49
C ILE A 11 0.23 -12.22 1.90
N LEU A 12 -0.39 -11.26 2.57
CA LEU A 12 -1.62 -10.65 2.13
C LEU A 12 -1.45 -9.88 0.82
N THR A 13 -0.38 -9.09 0.68
CA THR A 13 -0.08 -8.38 -0.57
C THR A 13 0.13 -9.34 -1.72
N VAL A 14 0.88 -10.43 -1.50
CA VAL A 14 1.08 -11.47 -2.52
C VAL A 14 -0.25 -12.13 -2.89
N ALA A 15 -1.11 -12.43 -1.91
CA ALA A 15 -2.42 -13.00 -2.16
C ALA A 15 -3.30 -12.05 -2.99
N TYR A 16 -3.31 -10.74 -2.70
CA TYR A 16 -4.01 -9.75 -3.52
C TYR A 16 -3.47 -9.71 -4.94
N MET A 17 -2.14 -9.67 -5.13
CA MET A 17 -1.53 -9.66 -6.46
C MET A 17 -1.89 -10.92 -7.28
N ILE A 18 -1.83 -12.10 -6.66
CA ILE A 18 -2.26 -13.35 -7.31
C ILE A 18 -3.74 -13.30 -7.64
N ASN A 19 -4.57 -12.82 -6.72
CA ASN A 19 -6.01 -12.72 -6.96
C ASN A 19 -6.32 -11.78 -8.13
N PHE A 20 -5.61 -10.65 -8.25
CA PHE A 20 -5.73 -9.74 -9.39
C PHE A 20 -5.36 -10.40 -10.71
N GLU A 21 -4.28 -11.18 -10.75
CA GLU A 21 -3.85 -11.87 -11.97
C GLU A 21 -4.83 -12.98 -12.39
N LEU A 22 -5.35 -13.73 -11.42
CA LEU A 22 -6.23 -14.88 -11.69
C LEU A 22 -7.68 -14.48 -11.94
N THR A 23 -8.23 -13.55 -11.14
CA THR A 23 -9.66 -13.19 -11.16
C THR A 23 -9.93 -11.78 -11.70
N GLY A 24 -8.93 -10.89 -11.68
CA GLY A 24 -9.09 -9.47 -12.03
C GLY A 24 -9.44 -9.18 -13.49
N LYS A 25 -9.40 -10.18 -14.38
CA LYS A 25 -9.56 -9.96 -15.82
C LYS A 25 -11.00 -9.75 -16.29
N CYS A 26 -12.04 -10.21 -15.61
CA CYS A 26 -13.43 -9.95 -16.06
C CYS A 26 -14.47 -9.88 -14.92
N SER A 27 -14.15 -10.34 -13.70
CA SER A 27 -15.14 -10.43 -12.61
C SER A 27 -14.97 -9.36 -11.55
N MET A 28 -13.83 -8.67 -11.49
CA MET A 28 -13.54 -7.68 -10.46
C MET A 28 -14.02 -6.29 -10.90
N SER A 29 -14.97 -5.72 -10.18
CA SER A 29 -15.44 -4.35 -10.44
C SER A 29 -14.35 -3.32 -10.15
N THR A 30 -14.44 -2.15 -10.78
CA THR A 30 -13.52 -1.03 -10.56
C THR A 30 -13.50 -0.58 -9.10
N TYR A 31 -14.64 -0.62 -8.42
CA TYR A 31 -14.75 -0.41 -6.98
C TYR A 31 -13.85 -1.37 -6.19
N HIS A 32 -13.99 -2.69 -6.42
CA HIS A 32 -13.16 -3.68 -5.73
C HIS A 32 -11.70 -3.55 -6.12
N TYR A 33 -11.42 -3.19 -7.38
CA TYR A 33 -10.08 -2.92 -7.87
C TYR A 33 -9.40 -1.82 -7.04
N TYR A 34 -10.04 -0.66 -6.88
CA TYR A 34 -9.49 0.43 -6.07
C TYR A 34 -9.35 0.06 -4.59
N VAL A 35 -10.34 -0.61 -4.00
CA VAL A 35 -10.25 -1.05 -2.60
C VAL A 35 -9.07 -2.01 -2.37
N ALA A 36 -8.89 -3.00 -3.25
CA ALA A 36 -7.78 -3.93 -3.13
C ALA A 36 -6.44 -3.27 -3.47
N PHE A 37 -6.42 -2.31 -4.39
CA PHE A 37 -5.23 -1.54 -4.72
C PHE A 37 -4.74 -0.67 -3.55
N ASP A 38 -5.65 0.09 -2.92
CA ASP A 38 -5.37 0.86 -1.71
C ASP A 38 -4.93 -0.03 -0.54
N SER A 39 -5.53 -1.23 -0.42
CA SER A 39 -5.13 -2.21 0.59
C SER A 39 -3.69 -2.68 0.40
N VAL A 40 -3.25 -2.87 -0.85
CA VAL A 40 -1.85 -3.19 -1.18
C VAL A 40 -0.91 -2.03 -0.86
N LEU A 41 -1.29 -0.78 -1.15
CA LEU A 41 -0.50 0.40 -0.79
C LEU A 41 -0.35 0.56 0.73
N ILE A 42 -1.43 0.33 1.49
CA ILE A 42 -1.41 0.27 2.95
C ILE A 42 -0.45 -0.81 3.44
N ALA A 43 -0.54 -2.02 2.89
CA ALA A 43 0.35 -3.11 3.27
C ALA A 43 1.82 -2.78 2.96
N CYS A 44 2.11 -2.18 1.80
CA CYS A 44 3.45 -1.72 1.43
C CYS A 44 3.99 -0.66 2.39
N SER A 45 3.15 0.31 2.79
CA SER A 45 3.55 1.35 3.75
C SER A 45 3.84 0.75 5.14
N CYS A 46 3.06 -0.25 5.58
CA CYS A 46 3.32 -0.97 6.82
C CYS A 46 4.61 -1.80 6.77
N ILE A 47 4.85 -2.55 5.69
CA ILE A 47 6.08 -3.33 5.51
C ILE A 47 7.30 -2.39 5.53
N LEU A 48 7.21 -1.25 4.84
CA LEU A 48 8.26 -0.23 4.82
C LEU A 48 8.49 0.37 6.22
N ALA A 49 7.43 0.71 6.95
CA ALA A 49 7.54 1.18 8.33
C ALA A 49 8.21 0.15 9.25
N VAL A 50 7.90 -1.14 9.10
CA VAL A 50 8.57 -2.21 9.87
C VAL A 50 10.04 -2.33 9.47
N PHE A 51 10.36 -2.27 8.18
CA PHE A 51 11.74 -2.28 7.69
C PHE A 51 12.55 -1.12 8.28
N THR A 52 12.00 0.09 8.30
CA THR A 52 12.71 1.28 8.81
C THR A 52 12.80 1.32 10.33
N THR A 53 11.77 0.89 11.05
CA THR A 53 11.76 0.85 12.54
C THR A 53 12.66 -0.25 13.11
N SER A 54 12.73 -1.41 12.47
CA SER A 54 13.48 -2.57 12.96
C SER A 54 14.99 -2.40 12.87
N GLY A 55 15.45 -1.53 11.96
CA GLY A 55 16.85 -1.19 11.76
C GLY A 55 17.76 -2.39 11.61
N ARG A 56 18.83 -2.43 12.40
CA ARG A 56 19.84 -3.51 12.31
C ARG A 56 19.23 -4.89 12.58
N ARG A 57 18.26 -4.97 13.50
CA ARG A 57 17.63 -6.23 13.91
C ARG A 57 16.85 -6.88 12.78
N TYR A 58 16.46 -6.11 11.77
CA TYR A 58 15.86 -6.65 10.56
C TYR A 58 16.80 -7.65 9.87
N TRP A 59 18.11 -7.39 9.89
CA TRP A 59 19.14 -8.18 9.18
C TRP A 59 19.78 -9.28 10.04
N ASP A 60 19.42 -9.39 11.32
CA ASP A 60 20.01 -10.39 12.22
C ASP A 60 19.53 -11.83 11.92
N SER A 61 18.56 -11.99 11.02
CA SER A 61 18.01 -13.30 10.64
C SER A 61 17.91 -13.47 9.13
N PHE A 62 18.02 -14.72 8.65
CA PHE A 62 17.73 -15.07 7.25
C PHE A 62 16.31 -14.66 6.83
N ALA A 63 15.36 -14.72 7.76
CA ALA A 63 13.99 -14.27 7.53
C ALA A 63 13.94 -12.77 7.14
N GLY A 64 14.84 -11.94 7.67
CA GLY A 64 15.01 -10.55 7.24
C GLY A 64 15.34 -10.40 5.76
N VAL A 65 16.29 -11.20 5.27
CA VAL A 65 16.68 -11.21 3.85
C VAL A 65 15.49 -11.61 2.97
N PHE A 66 14.76 -12.66 3.36
CA PHE A 66 13.56 -13.08 2.63
C PHE A 66 12.47 -11.99 2.60
N ARG A 67 12.22 -11.31 3.72
CA ARG A 67 11.26 -10.19 3.77
C ARG A 67 11.70 -9.03 2.88
N PHE A 68 12.98 -8.69 2.87
CA PHE A 68 13.51 -7.65 1.98
C PHE A 68 13.32 -8.01 0.51
N LEU A 69 13.66 -9.25 0.13
CA LEU A 69 13.45 -9.73 -1.24
C LEU A 69 11.97 -9.76 -1.63
N ALA A 70 11.10 -10.21 -0.73
CA ALA A 70 9.67 -10.21 -0.96
C ALA A 70 9.12 -8.79 -1.13
N MET A 71 9.52 -7.86 -0.28
CA MET A 71 9.20 -6.43 -0.41
C MET A 71 9.69 -5.86 -1.76
N LEU A 72 10.92 -6.17 -2.17
CA LEU A 72 11.45 -5.75 -3.47
C LEU A 72 10.60 -6.26 -4.64
N ILE A 73 10.26 -7.55 -4.63
CA ILE A 73 9.40 -8.17 -5.65
C ILE A 73 8.02 -7.50 -5.67
N ILE A 74 7.43 -7.26 -4.50
CA ILE A 74 6.14 -6.56 -4.36
C ILE A 74 6.22 -5.16 -4.98
N PHE A 75 7.24 -4.36 -4.66
CA PHE A 75 7.41 -3.02 -5.24
C PHE A 75 7.55 -3.09 -6.77
N VAL A 76 8.33 -4.03 -7.30
CA VAL A 76 8.50 -4.20 -8.75
C VAL A 76 7.18 -4.57 -9.42
N LEU A 77 6.46 -5.57 -8.90
CA LEU A 77 5.18 -6.00 -9.45
C LEU A 77 4.16 -4.86 -9.40
N LEU A 78 4.04 -4.18 -8.26
CA LEU A 78 3.15 -3.04 -8.10
C LEU A 78 3.48 -1.91 -9.08
N GLY A 79 4.77 -1.63 -9.29
CA GLY A 79 5.23 -0.66 -10.27
C GLY A 79 4.90 -1.04 -11.71
N VAL A 80 5.02 -2.32 -12.07
CA VAL A 80 4.61 -2.83 -13.39
C VAL A 80 3.09 -2.67 -13.57
N PHE A 81 2.29 -3.03 -12.56
CA PHE A 81 0.83 -2.86 -12.61
C PHE A 81 0.43 -1.39 -12.76
N LEU A 82 0.98 -0.51 -11.93
CA LEU A 82 0.70 0.93 -12.00
C LEU A 82 1.19 1.55 -13.30
N GLY A 83 2.36 1.15 -13.79
CA GLY A 83 2.88 1.61 -15.07
C GLY A 83 1.96 1.18 -16.22
N TYR A 84 1.48 -0.06 -16.21
CA TYR A 84 0.51 -0.54 -17.18
C TYR A 84 -0.80 0.24 -17.10
N GLN A 85 -1.33 0.45 -15.89
CA GLN A 85 -2.54 1.24 -15.67
C GLN A 85 -2.36 2.69 -16.15
N ALA A 86 -1.24 3.35 -15.82
CA ALA A 86 -0.94 4.71 -16.24
C ALA A 86 -0.94 4.87 -17.76
N LEU A 87 -0.24 3.96 -18.45
CA LEU A 87 -0.13 3.96 -19.91
C LEU A 87 -1.50 3.80 -20.57
N ARG A 88 -2.37 2.93 -20.00
CA ARG A 88 -3.73 2.72 -20.51
C ARG A 88 -4.64 3.90 -20.17
N HIS A 89 -4.65 4.36 -18.93
CA HIS A 89 -5.49 5.44 -18.42
C HIS A 89 -5.33 6.74 -19.20
N TRP A 90 -4.11 7.07 -19.68
CA TRP A 90 -3.93 8.25 -20.53
C TRP A 90 -4.53 8.13 -21.93
N SER A 91 -4.78 6.90 -22.39
CA SER A 91 -5.28 6.59 -23.73
C SER A 91 -6.77 6.23 -23.78
N THR A 92 -7.39 5.86 -22.66
CA THR A 92 -8.76 5.32 -22.59
C THR A 92 -9.57 5.97 -21.48
N ASP A 93 -10.88 6.08 -21.67
CA ASP A 93 -11.79 6.49 -20.60
C ASP A 93 -11.84 5.41 -19.52
N PHE A 94 -11.62 5.80 -18.27
CA PHE A 94 -11.62 4.93 -17.09
C PHE A 94 -12.58 5.52 -16.06
N PRO A 95 -13.24 4.70 -15.22
CA PRO A 95 -14.09 5.24 -14.17
C PRO A 95 -13.31 6.18 -13.25
N GLU A 96 -13.99 7.20 -12.75
CA GLU A 96 -13.36 8.20 -11.88
C GLU A 96 -12.84 7.52 -10.61
N TRP A 97 -11.64 7.96 -10.17
CA TRP A 97 -11.08 7.56 -8.89
C TRP A 97 -12.03 7.89 -7.73
N ASN A 98 -12.52 9.13 -7.70
CA ASN A 98 -13.49 9.55 -6.71
C ASN A 98 -14.89 9.05 -7.08
N PRO A 99 -15.66 8.51 -6.12
CA PRO A 99 -17.03 8.13 -6.38
C PRO A 99 -17.89 9.36 -6.74
N PRO A 100 -18.75 9.26 -7.77
CA PRO A 100 -19.64 10.34 -8.15
C PRO A 100 -20.62 10.62 -7.02
N ASP A 101 -20.98 11.90 -6.83
CA ASP A 101 -21.97 12.25 -5.82
C ASP A 101 -23.34 11.66 -6.21
N THR A 102 -23.82 10.74 -5.38
CA THR A 102 -25.14 10.08 -5.50
C THR A 102 -26.30 11.05 -5.66
N ARG A 103 -26.15 12.31 -5.21
CA ARG A 103 -27.18 13.36 -5.33
C ARG A 103 -27.20 14.02 -6.70
N THR A 104 -26.09 14.05 -7.42
CA THR A 104 -25.93 14.80 -8.68
C THR A 104 -25.84 13.88 -9.88
N ARG A 105 -25.21 12.71 -9.75
CA ARG A 105 -25.02 11.74 -10.82
C ARG A 105 -25.26 10.32 -10.31
N ASN A 106 -26.31 9.67 -10.80
CA ASN A 106 -26.56 8.27 -10.52
C ASN A 106 -25.81 7.40 -11.54
N ASP A 107 -24.54 7.15 -11.26
CA ASP A 107 -23.60 6.46 -12.14
C ASP A 107 -23.04 5.23 -11.42
N SER A 108 -23.07 4.09 -12.11
CA SER A 108 -22.66 2.76 -11.65
C SER A 108 -21.43 2.23 -12.39
N THR A 109 -20.72 3.08 -13.14
CA THR A 109 -19.49 2.71 -13.86
C THR A 109 -18.40 2.15 -12.95
N LEU A 110 -18.35 2.56 -11.67
CA LEU A 110 -17.47 1.96 -10.66
C LEU A 110 -17.79 0.50 -10.36
N LEU A 111 -19.01 0.04 -10.61
CA LEU A 111 -19.41 -1.36 -10.39
C LEU A 111 -19.18 -2.23 -11.62
N LEU A 112 -18.81 -1.64 -12.76
CA LEU A 112 -18.42 -2.39 -13.94
C LEU A 112 -17.03 -3.02 -13.77
N PRO A 113 -16.72 -4.13 -14.47
CA PRO A 113 -15.41 -4.77 -14.39
C PRO A 113 -14.28 -3.85 -14.86
N ALA A 114 -13.24 -3.69 -14.04
CA ALA A 114 -12.12 -2.76 -14.28
C ALA A 114 -11.39 -3.06 -15.60
N SER A 115 -11.27 -4.34 -15.93
CA SER A 115 -10.61 -4.85 -17.12
C SER A 115 -11.27 -4.44 -18.44
N CYS A 116 -12.58 -4.17 -18.44
CA CYS A 116 -13.26 -3.64 -19.61
C CYS A 116 -12.65 -2.31 -20.02
N PHE A 117 -12.20 -1.51 -19.05
CA PHE A 117 -11.60 -0.21 -19.31
C PHE A 117 -10.09 -0.29 -19.58
N LEU A 118 -9.39 -1.28 -19.01
CA LEU A 118 -7.94 -1.45 -19.22
C LEU A 118 -7.58 -2.08 -20.58
N ASP A 119 -8.45 -2.93 -21.11
CA ASP A 119 -8.24 -3.61 -22.39
C ASP A 119 -9.56 -3.78 -23.17
N PRO A 120 -9.81 -2.91 -24.17
CA PRO A 120 -11.01 -3.00 -25.00
C PRO A 120 -11.16 -4.35 -25.73
N SER A 121 -10.05 -5.06 -25.99
CA SER A 121 -10.09 -6.35 -26.67
C SER A 121 -10.67 -7.47 -25.80
N LEU A 122 -10.54 -7.36 -24.47
CA LEU A 122 -11.15 -8.27 -23.50
C LEU A 122 -12.67 -8.11 -23.44
N ILE A 123 -13.21 -6.91 -23.76
CA ILE A 123 -14.66 -6.70 -23.90
C ILE A 123 -15.22 -7.60 -25.00
N ALA A 124 -14.57 -7.64 -26.16
CA ALA A 124 -15.07 -8.37 -27.33
C ALA A 124 -15.07 -9.89 -27.16
N THR A 125 -14.26 -10.44 -26.24
CA THR A 125 -14.03 -11.90 -26.14
C THR A 125 -14.54 -12.55 -24.87
N ARG A 126 -14.65 -11.85 -23.74
CA ARG A 126 -14.96 -12.49 -22.44
C ARG A 126 -15.93 -11.73 -21.54
N SER A 127 -16.33 -10.52 -21.91
CA SER A 127 -17.26 -9.74 -21.10
C SER A 127 -18.68 -10.27 -21.25
N PRO A 128 -19.49 -10.36 -20.16
CA PRO A 128 -20.94 -10.54 -20.28
C PRO A 128 -21.62 -9.37 -21.02
N TYR A 129 -20.87 -8.29 -21.27
CA TYR A 129 -21.25 -7.12 -22.07
C TYR A 129 -20.62 -7.12 -23.49
N ALA A 130 -20.16 -8.28 -24.00
CA ALA A 130 -19.45 -8.40 -25.29
C ALA A 130 -20.26 -8.05 -26.56
N GLY A 131 -21.51 -7.62 -26.43
CA GLY A 131 -22.22 -6.87 -27.46
C GLY A 131 -22.24 -5.42 -27.00
N ALA A 132 -21.65 -4.52 -27.81
CA ALA A 132 -21.47 -3.09 -27.55
C ALA A 132 -22.43 -2.56 -26.48
N LEU A 133 -21.88 -1.97 -25.42
CA LEU A 133 -22.62 -1.12 -24.50
C LEU A 133 -23.31 -0.05 -25.33
N ASP A 134 -24.51 -0.39 -25.79
CA ASP A 134 -25.33 0.45 -26.64
C ASP A 134 -25.55 1.77 -25.90
N GLU A 135 -25.72 2.87 -26.64
CA GLU A 135 -25.86 4.20 -26.07
C GLU A 135 -26.98 4.24 -25.00
N GLN A 136 -28.01 3.41 -25.19
CA GLN A 136 -29.12 3.20 -24.26
C GLN A 136 -28.75 2.45 -22.96
N LYS A 137 -27.74 1.57 -22.99
CA LYS A 137 -27.21 0.90 -21.78
C LYS A 137 -26.25 1.84 -21.04
N MET A 138 -25.43 2.59 -21.77
CA MET A 138 -24.57 3.63 -21.19
C MET A 138 -25.38 4.74 -20.54
N SER A 139 -26.53 5.13 -21.11
CA SER A 139 -27.41 6.13 -20.50
C SER A 139 -28.03 5.68 -19.17
N ARG A 140 -28.05 4.38 -18.87
CA ARG A 140 -28.54 3.82 -17.59
C ARG A 140 -27.43 3.58 -16.59
N ILE A 141 -26.23 3.23 -17.07
CA ILE A 141 -25.09 2.84 -16.23
C ILE A 141 -24.22 4.05 -15.89
N GLY A 142 -24.13 5.04 -16.78
CA GLY A 142 -23.23 6.17 -16.68
C GLY A 142 -22.15 6.13 -17.77
N TRP A 143 -21.32 7.18 -17.81
CA TRP A 143 -20.26 7.35 -18.79
C TRP A 143 -18.91 7.38 -18.06
N PRO A 144 -17.91 6.58 -18.47
CA PRO A 144 -16.56 6.73 -17.95
C PRO A 144 -16.05 8.12 -18.32
N VAL A 145 -15.37 8.78 -17.39
CA VAL A 145 -14.88 10.14 -17.58
C VAL A 145 -13.37 10.09 -17.67
N ARG A 146 -12.81 10.78 -18.66
CA ARG A 146 -11.37 10.88 -18.78
C ARG A 146 -10.79 11.66 -17.61
N THR A 147 -10.23 10.95 -16.64
CA THR A 147 -9.44 11.53 -15.55
C THR A 147 -7.97 11.49 -15.89
N TYR A 148 -7.23 12.53 -15.47
CA TYR A 148 -5.77 12.59 -15.66
C TYR A 148 -5.00 12.37 -14.35
N GLU A 149 -5.72 12.25 -13.24
CA GLU A 149 -5.14 12.12 -11.91
C GLU A 149 -5.26 10.68 -11.43
N LEU A 150 -4.10 10.02 -11.26
CA LEU A 150 -3.94 8.72 -10.60
C LEU A 150 -3.10 8.94 -9.33
N PRO A 151 -3.73 9.38 -8.21
CA PRO A 151 -3.00 9.68 -6.97
C PRO A 151 -2.13 8.50 -6.47
N GLU A 152 -2.56 7.28 -6.77
CA GLU A 152 -1.88 6.01 -6.48
C GLU A 152 -0.45 5.98 -7.01
N ILE A 153 -0.22 6.48 -8.22
CA ILE A 153 1.10 6.51 -8.84
C ILE A 153 2.03 7.41 -8.02
N TRP A 154 1.54 8.56 -7.60
CA TRP A 154 2.31 9.49 -6.78
C TRP A 154 2.62 8.90 -5.41
N ILE A 155 1.65 8.23 -4.80
CA ILE A 155 1.83 7.51 -3.52
C ILE A 155 2.87 6.41 -3.68
N TYR A 156 2.79 5.62 -4.75
CA TYR A 156 3.76 4.57 -5.05
C TYR A 156 5.17 5.14 -5.26
N ILE A 157 5.31 6.18 -6.08
CA ILE A 157 6.61 6.86 -6.31
C ILE A 157 7.18 7.33 -4.97
N PHE A 158 6.34 7.92 -4.11
CA PHE A 158 6.77 8.41 -2.81
C PHE A 158 7.24 7.26 -1.89
N LEU A 159 6.52 6.14 -1.86
CA LEU A 159 6.93 4.94 -1.13
C LEU A 159 8.24 4.35 -1.68
N VAL A 160 8.41 4.28 -3.00
CA VAL A 160 9.65 3.78 -3.64
C VAL A 160 10.85 4.66 -3.29
N VAL A 161 10.71 5.98 -3.40
CA VAL A 161 11.77 6.93 -3.02
C VAL A 161 12.14 6.76 -1.56
N THR A 162 11.13 6.60 -0.69
CA THR A 162 11.32 6.36 0.75
C THR A 162 12.04 5.04 1.01
N PHE A 163 11.66 3.96 0.31
CA PHE A 163 12.28 2.64 0.40
C PHE A 163 13.75 2.65 -0.06
N VAL A 164 14.03 3.26 -1.20
CA VAL A 164 15.39 3.39 -1.74
C VAL A 164 16.25 4.24 -0.81
N GLY A 165 15.73 5.39 -0.35
CA GLY A 165 16.41 6.27 0.59
C GLY A 165 16.76 5.57 1.91
N ALA A 166 15.80 4.84 2.48
CA ALA A 166 16.04 4.03 3.68
C ALA A 166 17.10 2.95 3.44
N SER A 167 17.03 2.24 2.32
CA SER A 167 17.98 1.18 1.96
C SER A 167 19.41 1.71 1.80
N ILE A 168 19.57 2.85 1.11
CA ILE A 168 20.86 3.53 0.95
C ILE A 168 21.41 3.98 2.31
N ALA A 169 20.57 4.60 3.14
CA ALA A 169 20.98 5.05 4.46
C ALA A 169 21.41 3.87 5.36
N TYR A 170 20.72 2.73 5.28
CA TYR A 170 21.13 1.51 5.97
C TYR A 170 22.45 0.96 5.46
N ALA A 171 22.62 0.86 4.14
CA ALA A 171 23.86 0.40 3.52
C ALA A 171 25.05 1.29 3.89
N TYR A 172 24.88 2.61 3.84
CA TYR A 172 25.90 3.58 4.23
C TYR A 172 26.31 3.42 5.70
N ASN A 173 25.34 3.35 6.62
CA ASN A 173 25.61 3.18 8.04
C ASN A 173 26.27 1.83 8.36
N TRP A 174 25.91 0.78 7.61
CA TRP A 174 26.55 -0.53 7.72
C TRP A 174 28.03 -0.46 7.30
N LEU A 175 28.31 0.04 6.09
CA LEU A 175 29.66 0.16 5.55
C LEU A 175 30.56 1.05 6.41
N TYR A 176 30.03 2.18 6.88
CA TYR A 176 30.77 3.10 7.74
C TYR A 176 31.18 2.44 9.06
N LYS A 177 30.28 1.70 9.71
CA LYS A 177 30.57 0.97 10.96
C LYS A 177 31.57 -0.16 10.75
N CYS A 178 31.54 -0.86 9.62
CA CYS A 178 32.53 -1.88 9.29
C CYS A 178 33.94 -1.27 9.15
N LYS A 179 34.04 -0.08 8.54
CA LYS A 179 35.34 0.59 8.28
C LYS A 179 35.93 1.27 9.51
N TYR A 180 35.12 1.88 10.37
CA TYR A 180 35.58 2.69 11.51
C TYR A 180 35.38 2.02 12.87
N ARG A 181 35.37 0.69 12.91
CA ARG A 181 35.13 -0.12 14.13
C ARG A 181 36.11 0.17 15.27
N SER A 182 37.30 0.74 14.99
CA SER A 182 38.37 0.94 15.96
C SER A 182 38.45 2.33 16.62
N ASN A 183 37.65 3.32 16.20
CA ASN A 183 37.83 4.71 16.67
C ASN A 183 36.59 5.26 17.41
N PRO A 184 36.54 5.18 18.76
CA PRO A 184 35.38 5.59 19.55
C PRO A 184 35.10 7.11 19.53
N PHE A 185 36.08 7.92 19.12
CA PHE A 185 35.99 9.38 19.11
C PHE A 185 35.30 10.00 17.87
N ILE A 186 35.01 9.21 16.82
CA ILE A 186 34.28 9.68 15.62
C ILE A 186 32.79 9.28 15.73
N THR A 187 32.23 9.36 16.92
CA THR A 187 30.79 9.15 17.17
C THR A 187 29.96 10.42 16.94
N LEU A 188 30.61 11.55 16.64
CA LEU A 188 30.00 12.88 16.61
C LEU A 188 29.82 13.48 15.19
N ARG A 189 29.24 12.71 14.26
CA ARG A 189 28.45 13.26 13.11
C ARG A 189 27.66 12.17 12.38
N GLY A 190 27.15 11.19 13.12
CA GLY A 190 26.22 10.22 12.55
C GLY A 190 24.94 10.95 12.15
N PHE A 191 24.51 10.80 10.90
CA PHE A 191 23.16 11.16 10.48
C PHE A 191 22.21 10.54 11.52
N ASP A 192 21.55 11.37 12.32
CA ASP A 192 20.74 10.89 13.44
C ASP A 192 19.62 10.03 12.85
N MET A 193 19.66 8.73 13.13
CA MET A 193 18.70 7.75 12.62
C MET A 193 17.25 8.14 12.95
N ARG A 194 17.05 8.99 13.96
CA ARG A 194 15.75 9.59 14.28
C ARG A 194 15.16 10.41 13.13
N TRP A 195 15.98 11.18 12.41
CA TRP A 195 15.50 11.96 11.26
C TRP A 195 15.14 11.07 10.08
N LEU A 196 15.96 10.05 9.79
CA LEU A 196 15.63 9.06 8.77
C LEU A 196 14.29 8.37 9.09
N TRP A 197 14.08 8.03 10.36
CA TRP A 197 12.86 7.42 10.83
C TRP A 197 11.64 8.35 10.70
N ALA A 198 11.75 9.60 11.14
CA ALA A 198 10.67 10.58 11.00
C ALA A 198 10.32 10.85 9.51
N ILE A 199 11.36 11.00 8.68
CA ILE A 199 11.21 11.23 7.23
C ILE A 199 10.58 10.03 6.53
N THR A 200 10.79 8.80 7.01
CA THR A 200 10.24 7.59 6.39
C THR A 200 8.86 7.23 6.92
N LEU A 201 8.58 7.47 8.20
CA LEU A 201 7.27 7.20 8.79
C LEU A 201 6.18 8.17 8.36
N LEU A 202 6.51 9.45 8.19
CA LEU A 202 5.52 10.44 7.76
C LEU A 202 4.89 10.08 6.40
N PRO A 203 5.66 9.66 5.37
CA PRO A 203 5.14 9.02 4.17
C PRO A 203 4.27 7.81 4.42
N CYS A 204 4.71 6.88 5.26
CA CYS A 204 3.97 5.64 5.49
C CYS A 204 2.62 5.91 6.15
N LEU A 205 2.58 6.85 7.12
CA LEU A 205 1.37 7.35 7.76
C LEU A 205 0.47 8.09 6.77
N GLY A 206 1.05 8.97 5.95
CA GLY A 206 0.31 9.70 4.92
C GLY A 206 -0.39 8.77 3.94
N THR A 207 0.34 7.78 3.41
CA THR A 207 -0.22 6.73 2.55
C THR A 207 -1.31 5.95 3.27
N TYR A 208 -1.06 5.54 4.52
CA TYR A 208 -2.04 4.80 5.32
C TYR A 208 -3.36 5.57 5.44
N PHE A 209 -3.31 6.82 5.91
CA PHE A 209 -4.51 7.62 6.13
C PHE A 209 -5.22 7.96 4.83
N PHE A 210 -4.48 8.27 3.77
CA PHE A 210 -5.06 8.59 2.46
C PHE A 210 -5.83 7.40 1.88
N CYS A 211 -5.18 6.23 1.80
CA CYS A 211 -5.80 5.01 1.27
C CYS A 211 -6.96 4.53 2.16
N ALA A 212 -6.82 4.60 3.49
CA ALA A 212 -7.90 4.23 4.40
C ALA A 212 -9.12 5.17 4.26
N TRP A 213 -8.88 6.48 4.13
CA TRP A 213 -9.93 7.46 3.85
C TRP A 213 -10.62 7.18 2.51
N HIS A 214 -9.85 6.85 1.47
CA HIS A 214 -10.40 6.56 0.15
C HIS A 214 -11.27 5.29 0.16
N ILE A 215 -10.79 4.19 0.75
CA ILE A 215 -11.58 2.97 0.95
C ILE A 215 -12.88 3.27 1.69
N PHE A 216 -12.81 4.06 2.77
CA PHE A 216 -14.01 4.43 3.53
C PHE A 216 -15.01 5.23 2.68
N ARG A 217 -14.53 6.18 1.88
CA ARG A 217 -15.38 6.95 0.96
C ARG A 217 -16.01 6.07 -0.11
N LEU A 218 -15.26 5.15 -0.71
CA LEU A 218 -15.78 4.21 -1.70
C LEU A 218 -16.88 3.34 -1.10
N ARG A 219 -16.66 2.78 0.10
CA ARG A 219 -17.67 1.99 0.82
C ARG A 219 -18.91 2.79 1.17
N GLN A 220 -18.73 4.00 1.69
CA GLN A 220 -19.84 4.87 2.03
C GLN A 220 -20.68 5.19 0.79
N TRP A 221 -20.03 5.47 -0.35
CA TRP A 221 -20.72 5.67 -1.61
C TRP A 221 -21.48 4.40 -2.03
N ALA A 222 -20.81 3.25 -2.02
CA ALA A 222 -21.37 1.95 -2.35
C ALA A 222 -22.69 1.69 -1.60
N ARG A 223 -22.68 1.91 -0.28
CA ARG A 223 -23.84 1.77 0.61
C ARG A 223 -24.95 2.77 0.30
N LEU A 224 -24.60 4.05 0.08
CA LEU A 224 -25.59 5.11 -0.17
C LEU A 224 -26.19 5.05 -1.58
N SER A 225 -25.50 4.44 -2.52
CA SER A 225 -25.88 4.41 -3.93
C SER A 225 -27.08 3.49 -4.22
N GLY A 226 -27.35 2.50 -3.35
CA GLY A 226 -28.42 1.53 -3.54
C GLY A 226 -28.19 0.53 -4.68
N TRP A 227 -27.03 0.57 -5.35
CA TRP A 227 -26.69 -0.35 -6.44
C TRP A 227 -26.30 -1.74 -5.94
N MET A 228 -25.75 -1.83 -4.73
CA MET A 228 -25.45 -3.10 -4.07
C MET A 228 -26.60 -3.45 -3.13
N ARG A 229 -27.29 -4.53 -3.46
CA ARG A 229 -28.49 -5.00 -2.76
C ARG A 229 -28.17 -5.91 -1.58
N ASP A 230 -26.94 -6.42 -1.55
CA ASP A 230 -26.44 -7.31 -0.52
C ASP A 230 -25.64 -6.49 0.50
N GLU A 231 -26.01 -6.61 1.78
CA GLU A 231 -25.30 -5.99 2.90
C GLU A 231 -24.00 -6.75 3.24
N SER A 232 -23.62 -7.75 2.44
CA SER A 232 -22.40 -8.54 2.61
C SER A 232 -21.10 -7.70 2.71
N GLU A 233 -21.06 -6.52 2.10
CA GLU A 233 -19.94 -5.57 2.19
C GLU A 233 -19.91 -4.78 3.54
N ASP A 234 -21.06 -4.64 4.18
CA ASP A 234 -21.21 -3.96 5.48
C ASP A 234 -20.95 -4.90 6.66
N ASP A 235 -20.79 -6.20 6.42
CA ASP A 235 -20.40 -7.14 7.45
C ASP A 235 -19.03 -6.74 8.03
N TRP A 236 -19.04 -6.37 9.30
CA TRP A 236 -17.87 -5.97 10.10
C TRP A 236 -16.85 -7.12 10.23
N SER A 237 -17.28 -8.35 9.99
CA SER A 237 -16.42 -9.52 9.90
C SER A 237 -15.70 -9.64 8.55
N SER A 238 -16.10 -8.86 7.54
CA SER A 238 -15.43 -8.83 6.25
C SER A 238 -13.98 -8.37 6.43
N VAL A 239 -13.06 -9.16 5.87
CA VAL A 239 -11.60 -8.96 5.99
C VAL A 239 -11.18 -7.53 5.62
N GLY A 240 -11.94 -6.88 4.74
CA GLY A 240 -11.66 -5.52 4.29
C GLY A 240 -11.88 -4.40 5.33
N GLN A 241 -12.66 -4.60 6.41
CA GLN A 241 -12.87 -3.57 7.44
C GLN A 241 -11.89 -3.71 8.61
N LEU A 242 -11.58 -4.95 9.00
CA LEU A 242 -10.61 -5.23 10.08
C LEU A 242 -9.18 -4.91 9.65
N LEU A 243 -8.84 -5.12 8.37
CA LEU A 243 -7.47 -4.98 7.90
C LEU A 243 -6.90 -3.56 8.04
N PRO A 244 -7.60 -2.46 7.67
CA PRO A 244 -7.13 -1.10 7.94
C PRO A 244 -6.98 -0.82 9.44
N LEU A 245 -7.98 -1.17 10.26
CA LEU A 245 -7.94 -0.91 11.71
C LEU A 245 -6.79 -1.67 12.39
N LEU A 246 -6.57 -2.93 12.00
CA LEU A 246 -5.42 -3.71 12.43
C LEU A 246 -4.13 -3.04 11.95
N THR A 247 -3.99 -2.70 10.67
CA THR A 247 -2.76 -2.07 10.17
C THR A 247 -2.43 -0.75 10.88
N LEU A 248 -3.43 0.09 11.20
CA LEU A 248 -3.21 1.31 12.01
C LEU A 248 -2.72 1.00 13.42
N LEU A 249 -3.42 0.12 14.14
CA LEU A 249 -3.03 -0.28 15.49
C LEU A 249 -1.59 -0.82 15.48
N LEU A 250 -1.27 -1.62 14.47
CA LEU A 250 0.04 -2.23 14.31
C LEU A 250 1.12 -1.18 14.00
N LEU A 251 0.83 -0.19 13.15
CA LEU A 251 1.75 0.89 12.84
C LEU A 251 2.00 1.79 14.07
N LEU A 252 0.98 2.06 14.87
CA LEU A 252 1.12 2.78 16.14
C LEU A 252 1.95 1.99 17.17
N THR A 253 1.70 0.70 17.34
CA THR A 253 2.49 -0.15 18.25
C THR A 253 3.96 -0.26 17.82
N SER A 254 4.24 -0.21 16.52
CA SER A 254 5.63 -0.18 16.02
C SER A 254 6.42 1.04 16.45
N GLY A 255 5.75 2.19 16.61
CA GLY A 255 6.36 3.39 17.17
C GLY A 255 6.71 3.23 18.65
N PHE A 256 5.81 2.61 19.43
CA PHE A 256 6.03 2.37 20.86
C PHE A 256 7.14 1.36 21.14
N ASP A 257 7.20 0.27 20.36
CA ASP A 257 8.26 -0.74 20.48
C ASP A 257 9.65 -0.11 20.27
N TYR A 258 9.79 0.84 19.35
CA TYR A 258 11.05 1.57 19.15
C TYR A 258 11.46 2.37 20.40
N GLU A 259 10.54 3.08 21.05
CA GLU A 259 10.87 3.84 22.27
C GLU A 259 11.32 2.92 23.41
N LEU A 260 10.66 1.78 23.58
CA LEU A 260 11.03 0.76 24.55
C LEU A 260 12.43 0.19 24.28
N LEU A 261 12.74 -0.11 23.01
CA LEU A 261 14.06 -0.56 22.62
C LEU A 261 15.14 0.50 22.81
N ALA A 262 14.83 1.76 22.52
CA ALA A 262 15.74 2.88 22.76
C ALA A 262 15.98 3.14 24.24
N ARG A 263 15.02 2.84 25.13
CA ARG A 263 15.21 2.88 26.58
C ARG A 263 16.10 1.74 27.06
N ASN A 264 15.82 0.49 26.68
CA ASN A 264 16.63 -0.66 27.11
C ASN A 264 18.10 -0.55 26.70
N ASN A 265 18.39 -0.12 25.48
CA ASN A 265 19.77 0.06 25.03
C ASN A 265 20.53 1.14 25.84
N ARG A 266 19.83 2.17 26.35
CA ARG A 266 20.45 3.18 27.24
C ARG A 266 20.79 2.61 28.60
N TYR A 267 19.89 1.84 29.20
CA TYR A 267 20.14 1.20 30.50
C TYR A 267 21.33 0.23 30.46
N GLU A 268 21.45 -0.55 29.39
CA GLU A 268 22.56 -1.50 29.23
C GLU A 268 23.91 -0.79 29.05
N TYR A 269 23.92 0.34 28.32
CA TYR A 269 25.11 1.17 28.19
C TYR A 269 25.53 1.79 29.54
N ASP A 270 24.58 2.32 30.32
CA ASP A 270 24.86 2.93 31.62
C ASP A 270 25.36 1.90 32.65
N MET A 271 24.82 0.67 32.65
CA MET A 271 25.34 -0.43 33.48
C MET A 271 26.77 -0.83 33.10
N ASN A 272 27.08 -0.95 31.80
CA ASN A 272 28.44 -1.30 31.38
C ASN A 272 29.47 -0.19 31.67
N ARG A 273 29.00 1.05 31.85
CA ARG A 273 29.83 2.20 32.23
C ARG A 273 30.07 2.30 33.73
N SER A 274 29.18 1.81 34.57
CA SER A 274 29.36 1.85 36.04
C SER A 274 30.24 0.71 36.57
N VAL A 275 30.45 -0.34 35.78
CA VAL A 275 31.29 -1.51 36.14
C VAL A 275 32.77 -1.33 35.75
N ASN A 276 33.09 -0.36 34.88
CA ASN A 276 34.45 -0.02 34.43
C ASN A 276 34.91 1.32 35.00
#